data_AF-A0A957ESU2-F1
#
_entry.id   AF-A0A957ESU2-F1
#
_cell.length_a   1.000
_cell.length_b   1.000
_cell.length_c   1.000
_cell.angle_alpha   90.00
_cell.angle_beta   90.00
_cell.angle_gamma   90.00
#
_symmetry.space_group_name_H-M   'P 1'
#
loop_
_entity.id
_entity.type
_entity.pdbx_description
1 polymer ?
#
loop_
_entity_poly.entity_id
_entity_poly.type
_entity_poly.pdbx_seq_one_letter_code
_entity_poly.pdbx_strand_id
1 'polypeptide(L)'
;MKKGSTLFLKFVICLIAIVALTWLIWFPQLEGRAANLDLISIYKDPLIIYTFIGSIPFFVGLYQGFKLLGYIDSDKVFSQPSVDAVGKIKYCAIAFSGFIMLGILYIRLFVQGDDPAGVTGLSIVTITVTF
;
A
#
# COMPACT_ATOMS: atom_id res chain seq x y z
N MET A 1 11.67 23.85 6.30
CA MET A 1 12.00 23.50 4.89
C MET A 1 11.54 24.64 3.99
N LYS A 2 12.18 24.88 2.83
CA LYS A 2 11.64 25.87 1.87
C LYS A 2 10.28 25.38 1.37
N LYS A 3 9.25 26.23 1.34
CA LYS A 3 7.87 25.88 0.91
C LYS A 3 7.79 25.18 -0.47
N GLY A 4 8.78 25.37 -1.34
CA GLY A 4 8.86 24.64 -2.62
C GLY A 4 9.22 23.15 -2.49
N SER A 5 10.00 22.76 -1.48
CA SER A 5 10.45 21.37 -1.29
C SER A 5 9.34 20.46 -0.77
N THR A 6 8.46 20.99 0.08
CA THR A 6 7.28 20.30 0.60
C THR A 6 6.18 20.17 -0.45
N LEU A 7 6.00 21.17 -1.33
CA LEU A 7 5.07 21.11 -2.45
C LEU A 7 5.49 20.02 -3.46
N PHE A 8 6.78 19.93 -3.77
CA PHE A 8 7.32 18.83 -4.56
C PHE A 8 7.03 17.46 -3.92
N LEU A 9 7.28 17.31 -2.61
CA LEU A 9 7.06 16.03 -1.94
C LEU A 9 5.57 15.66 -1.86
N LYS A 10 4.67 16.63 -1.67
CA LYS A 10 3.21 16.41 -1.77
C LYS A 10 2.80 15.89 -3.15
N PHE A 11 3.36 16.48 -4.22
CA PHE A 11 3.12 16.01 -5.58
C PHE A 11 3.61 14.56 -5.77
N VAL A 12 4.80 14.23 -5.27
CA VAL A 12 5.33 12.86 -5.31
C VAL A 12 4.41 11.88 -4.57
N ILE A 13 3.89 12.23 -3.39
CA ILE A 13 2.93 11.39 -2.65
C ILE A 13 1.66 11.13 -3.48
N CYS A 14 1.11 12.17 -4.13
CA CYS A 14 -0.04 12.01 -5.01
C CYS A 14 0.25 11.09 -6.20
N LEU A 15 1.43 11.23 -6.81
CA LEU A 15 1.85 10.37 -7.94
C LEU A 15 1.97 8.91 -7.49
N ILE A 16 2.61 8.64 -6.34
CA ILE A 16 2.71 7.30 -5.76
C ILE A 16 1.31 6.71 -5.52
N ALA A 17 0.38 7.49 -4.96
CA ALA A 17 -0.99 7.03 -4.74
C ALA A 17 -1.70 6.65 -6.06
N ILE A 18 -1.56 7.47 -7.11
CA ILE A 18 -2.18 7.20 -8.42
C ILE A 18 -1.58 5.95 -9.07
N VAL A 19 -0.25 5.83 -9.08
CA VAL A 19 0.44 4.66 -9.66
C VAL A 19 0.06 3.40 -8.90
N ALA A 20 0.09 3.44 -7.57
CA ALA A 20 -0.29 2.30 -6.74
C ALA A 20 -1.74 1.88 -6.96
N LEU A 21 -2.68 2.84 -7.05
CA LEU A 21 -4.08 2.56 -7.31
C LEU A 21 -4.31 1.98 -8.71
N THR A 22 -3.64 2.53 -9.72
CA THR A 22 -3.70 2.04 -11.10
C THR A 22 -3.18 0.61 -11.17
N TRP A 23 -2.06 0.32 -10.51
CA TRP A 23 -1.51 -1.02 -10.44
C TRP A 23 -2.43 -1.98 -9.69
N LEU A 24 -3.00 -1.56 -8.56
CA LEU A 24 -3.93 -2.38 -7.76
C LEU A 24 -5.16 -2.83 -8.56
N ILE A 25 -5.67 -1.97 -9.45
CA ILE A 25 -6.82 -2.27 -10.32
C ILE A 25 -6.37 -3.09 -11.53
N TRP A 26 -5.28 -2.71 -12.20
CA TRP A 26 -4.87 -3.37 -13.45
C TRP A 26 -4.25 -4.76 -13.24
N PHE A 27 -3.45 -4.93 -12.18
CA PHE A 27 -2.64 -6.13 -11.97
C PHE A 27 -3.43 -7.44 -11.89
N PRO A 28 -4.58 -7.53 -11.19
CA PRO A 28 -5.40 -8.75 -11.14
C PRO A 28 -5.79 -9.31 -12.51
N GLN A 29 -5.86 -8.47 -13.54
CA GLN A 29 -6.23 -8.87 -14.90
C GLN A 29 -5.07 -9.57 -15.65
N LEU A 30 -3.85 -9.43 -15.16
CA LEU A 30 -2.64 -10.02 -15.76
C LEU A 30 -2.31 -11.40 -15.20
N GLU A 31 -2.97 -11.82 -14.12
CA GLU A 31 -2.70 -13.10 -13.48
C GLU A 31 -3.24 -14.27 -14.32
N GLY A 32 -2.53 -15.39 -14.37
CA GLY A 32 -2.94 -16.57 -15.14
C GLY A 32 -4.31 -17.12 -14.73
N ARG A 33 -4.70 -16.95 -13.45
CA ARG A 33 -6.04 -17.30 -12.96
C ARG A 33 -7.17 -16.48 -13.57
N ALA A 34 -6.87 -15.30 -14.14
CA ALA A 34 -7.83 -14.44 -14.81
C ALA A 34 -8.03 -14.79 -16.30
N ALA A 35 -7.24 -15.73 -16.86
CA ALA A 35 -7.10 -15.95 -18.30
C ALA A 35 -8.40 -16.26 -19.08
N ASN A 36 -9.51 -16.58 -18.41
CA ASN A 36 -10.81 -16.81 -19.03
C ASN A 36 -11.99 -16.29 -18.19
N LEU A 37 -11.73 -15.39 -17.24
CA LEU A 37 -12.77 -14.84 -16.35
C LEU A 37 -13.27 -13.49 -16.88
N ASP A 38 -14.55 -13.21 -16.69
CA ASP A 38 -15.07 -11.87 -16.88
C ASP A 38 -14.60 -10.93 -15.76
N LEU A 39 -14.73 -9.61 -15.96
CA LEU A 39 -14.27 -8.63 -14.98
C LEU A 39 -14.92 -8.86 -13.60
N ILE A 40 -16.21 -9.16 -13.56
CA ILE A 40 -16.93 -9.36 -12.30
C ILE A 40 -16.37 -10.57 -11.54
N SER A 41 -16.10 -11.68 -12.23
CA SER A 41 -15.55 -12.88 -11.61
C SER A 41 -14.12 -12.69 -11.12
N ILE A 42 -13.30 -11.91 -11.85
CA ILE A 42 -11.94 -11.53 -11.39
C ILE A 42 -12.04 -10.78 -10.06
N TYR A 43 -12.81 -9.71 -9.97
CA TYR A 43 -12.87 -8.90 -8.74
C TYR A 43 -13.71 -9.51 -7.61
N LYS A 44 -14.42 -10.62 -7.86
CA LYS A 44 -15.07 -11.44 -6.84
C LYS A 44 -14.14 -12.45 -6.18
N ASP A 45 -12.93 -12.63 -6.72
CA ASP A 45 -11.93 -13.51 -6.14
C ASP A 45 -11.58 -13.07 -4.70
N PRO A 46 -11.67 -13.96 -3.70
CA PRO A 46 -11.40 -13.62 -2.31
C PRO A 46 -10.02 -13.04 -2.06
N LEU A 47 -8.99 -13.48 -2.80
CA LEU A 47 -7.62 -12.97 -2.66
C LEU A 47 -7.51 -11.56 -3.24
N ILE A 48 -8.21 -11.27 -4.35
CA ILE A 48 -8.25 -9.91 -4.91
C ILE A 48 -8.93 -8.96 -3.91
N ILE A 49 -10.11 -9.34 -3.40
CA ILE A 49 -10.81 -8.57 -2.37
C ILE A 49 -9.92 -8.35 -1.14
N TYR A 50 -9.22 -9.39 -0.70
CA TYR A 50 -8.25 -9.31 0.39
C TYR A 50 -7.14 -8.31 0.12
N THR A 51 -6.54 -8.30 -1.08
CA THR A 51 -5.50 -7.33 -1.46
C THR A 51 -6.05 -5.90 -1.47
N PHE A 52 -7.28 -5.68 -1.95
CA PHE A 52 -7.92 -4.36 -1.89
C PHE A 52 -8.10 -3.89 -0.44
N ILE A 53 -8.62 -4.73 0.45
CA ILE A 53 -8.77 -4.41 1.88
C ILE A 53 -7.40 -4.18 2.52
N GLY A 54 -6.44 -5.05 2.23
CA GLY A 54 -5.08 -4.98 2.73
C GLY A 54 -4.34 -3.74 2.27
N SER A 55 -4.71 -3.13 1.14
CA SER A 55 -4.11 -1.88 0.63
C SER A 55 -4.58 -0.62 1.37
N ILE A 56 -5.69 -0.68 2.12
CA ILE A 56 -6.27 0.49 2.80
C ILE A 56 -5.26 1.19 3.71
N PRO A 57 -4.52 0.50 4.62
CA PRO A 57 -3.54 1.14 5.48
C PRO A 57 -2.44 1.86 4.69
N PHE A 58 -2.02 1.35 3.53
CA PHE A 58 -1.02 2.01 2.69
C PHE A 58 -1.51 3.39 2.22
N PHE A 59 -2.72 3.49 1.66
CA PHE A 59 -3.29 4.77 1.22
C PHE A 59 -3.57 5.73 2.37
N VAL A 60 -4.01 5.21 3.53
CA VAL A 60 -4.17 6.02 4.74
C VAL A 60 -2.80 6.58 5.18
N GLY A 61 -1.74 5.78 5.14
CA GLY A 61 -0.37 6.21 5.43
C GLY A 61 0.08 7.36 4.51
N LEU A 62 -0.13 7.24 3.19
CA LEU A 62 0.17 8.31 2.23
C LEU A 62 -0.59 9.60 2.56
N TYR A 63 -1.87 9.50 2.92
CA TYR A 63 -2.67 10.67 3.30
C TYR A 63 -2.15 11.33 4.59
N GLN A 64 -1.73 10.55 5.59
CA GLN A 64 -1.10 11.11 6.79
C GLN A 64 0.25 11.77 6.47
N GLY A 65 1.04 11.21 5.54
CA GLY A 65 2.25 11.85 5.03
C GLY A 65 1.97 13.19 4.36
N PHE A 66 0.92 13.27 3.55
CA PHE A 66 0.47 14.53 2.94
C PHE A 66 0.09 15.58 4.00
N LYS A 67 -0.66 15.17 5.04
CA LYS A 67 -1.01 16.04 6.18
C LYS A 67 0.22 16.52 6.94
N LEU A 68 1.17 15.62 7.19
CA LEU A 68 2.43 15.94 7.86
C LEU A 68 3.18 17.06 7.13
N LEU A 69 3.25 17.01 5.79
CA LEU A 69 3.84 18.08 4.99
C LEU A 69 3.07 19.39 5.10
N GLY A 70 1.74 19.35 5.23
CA GLY A 70 0.93 20.52 5.53
C GLY A 70 1.25 21.15 6.89
N TYR A 71 1.52 20.33 7.91
CA TYR A 71 1.97 20.82 9.21
C TYR A 71 3.38 21.41 9.13
N ILE A 72 4.28 20.82 8.34
CA ILE A 72 5.62 21.37 8.08
C ILE A 72 5.54 22.73 7.37
N ASP A 73 4.66 22.88 6.39
CA ASP A 73 4.43 24.15 5.67
C ASP A 73 3.89 25.27 6.55
N SER A 74 3.23 24.91 7.65
CA SER A 74 2.63 25.83 8.60
C SER A 74 3.52 26.09 9.83
N ASP A 75 4.80 25.69 9.78
CA ASP A 75 5.75 25.73 10.91
C ASP A 75 5.26 24.99 12.18
N LYS A 76 4.38 24.00 12.01
CA LYS A 76 3.78 23.18 13.08
C LYS A 76 4.42 21.79 13.20
N VAL A 77 5.71 21.68 12.87
CA VAL A 77 6.46 20.41 12.80
C VAL A 77 6.43 19.62 14.13
N PHE A 78 6.51 20.33 15.26
CA PHE A 78 6.50 19.73 16.60
C PHE A 78 5.14 19.84 17.30
N SER A 79 4.08 20.14 16.55
CA SER A 79 2.73 20.19 17.11
C SER A 79 2.19 18.77 17.38
N GLN A 80 1.28 18.64 18.35
CA GLN A 80 0.60 17.37 18.63
C GLN A 80 0.00 16.71 17.36
N PRO A 81 -0.70 17.43 16.46
CA PRO A 81 -1.19 16.85 15.21
C PRO A 81 -0.09 16.28 14.29
N SER A 82 1.12 16.85 14.32
CA SER A 82 2.26 16.36 13.53
C SER A 82 2.80 15.05 14.11
N VAL A 83 2.94 14.97 15.43
CA VAL A 83 3.35 13.75 16.14
C VAL A 83 2.32 12.64 15.93
N ASP A 84 1.03 12.97 16.04
CA ASP A 84 -0.06 12.03 15.78
C ASP A 84 -0.06 11.51 14.34
N ALA A 85 0.23 12.37 13.36
CA ALA A 85 0.34 11.96 11.97
C ALA A 85 1.47 10.95 11.76
N VAL A 86 2.65 11.20 12.34
CA VAL A 86 3.78 10.24 12.32
C VAL A 86 3.40 8.91 13.00
N GLY A 87 2.73 8.99 14.15
CA GLY A 87 2.23 7.79 14.85
C GLY A 87 1.28 6.98 13.97
N LYS A 88 0.33 7.63 13.30
CA LYS A 88 -0.60 6.98 12.36
C LYS A 88 0.11 6.36 11.16
N ILE A 89 1.12 7.03 10.59
CA ILE A 89 1.94 6.45 9.51
C ILE A 89 2.58 5.14 9.97
N LYS A 90 3.17 5.11 11.17
CA LYS A 90 3.78 3.91 11.74
C LYS A 90 2.76 2.77 11.93
N TYR A 91 1.59 3.06 12.48
CA TYR A 91 0.53 2.04 12.62
C TYR A 91 0.01 1.54 11.27
N CYS A 92 -0.10 2.42 10.27
CA CYS A 92 -0.46 2.03 8.91
C CYS A 92 0.57 1.09 8.29
N ALA A 93 1.87 1.37 8.46
CA ALA A 93 2.96 0.53 7.99
C ALA A 93 2.92 -0.87 8.64
N ILE A 94 2.73 -0.94 9.96
CA ILE A 94 2.60 -2.21 10.69
C ILE A 94 1.38 -3.01 10.21
N ALA A 95 0.23 -2.35 10.09
CA ALA A 95 -1.00 -2.99 9.61
C ALA A 95 -0.82 -3.53 8.19
N PHE A 96 -0.27 -2.71 7.28
CA PHE A 96 0.01 -3.10 5.90
C PHE A 96 0.95 -4.31 5.82
N SER A 97 2.05 -4.29 6.58
CA SER A 97 2.96 -5.42 6.68
C SER A 97 2.27 -6.68 7.22
N GLY A 98 1.35 -6.54 8.19
CA GLY A 98 0.57 -7.65 8.71
C GLY A 98 -0.32 -8.29 7.65
N PHE A 99 -1.01 -7.48 6.83
CA PHE A 99 -1.79 -7.98 5.69
C PHE A 99 -0.91 -8.71 4.67
N ILE A 100 0.26 -8.17 4.35
CA ILE A 100 1.19 -8.85 3.43
C ILE A 100 1.61 -10.21 4.00
N MET A 101 2.03 -10.28 5.26
CA MET A 101 2.45 -11.53 5.89
C MET A 101 1.33 -12.58 5.93
N LEU A 102 0.12 -12.17 6.30
CA LEU A 102 -1.05 -13.04 6.33
C LEU A 102 -1.43 -13.53 4.92
N GLY A 103 -1.36 -12.67 3.91
CA GLY A 103 -1.60 -13.03 2.51
C GLY A 103 -0.62 -14.09 2.00
N ILE A 104 0.68 -13.94 2.29
CA ILE A 104 1.69 -14.95 1.95
C ILE A 104 1.41 -16.26 2.67
N LEU A 105 1.15 -16.21 3.98
CA LEU A 105 0.89 -17.41 4.77
C LEU A 105 -0.30 -18.18 4.20
N TYR A 106 -1.37 -17.47 3.82
CA TYR A 106 -2.52 -18.05 3.16
C TYR A 106 -2.15 -18.74 1.85
N ILE A 107 -1.42 -18.06 0.95
CA ILE A 107 -0.98 -18.63 -0.33
C ILE A 107 -0.13 -19.89 -0.11
N ARG A 108 0.83 -19.83 0.82
CA ARG A 108 1.73 -20.95 1.13
C ARG A 108 1.01 -22.19 1.66
N LEU A 109 -0.04 -22.00 2.45
CA LEU A 109 -0.76 -23.10 3.10
C LEU A 109 -1.87 -23.68 2.22
N PHE A 110 -2.52 -22.86 1.39
CA PHE A 110 -3.77 -23.24 0.72
C PHE A 110 -3.70 -23.25 -0.80
N VAL A 111 -2.70 -22.62 -1.43
CA VAL A 111 -2.57 -22.59 -2.89
C VAL A 111 -1.46 -23.56 -3.32
N GLN A 112 -1.84 -24.59 -4.08
CA GLN A 112 -0.90 -25.57 -4.65
C GLN A 112 -0.71 -25.29 -6.14
N GLY A 113 0.55 -25.14 -6.59
CA GLY A 113 0.89 -25.10 -8.02
C GLY A 113 1.40 -23.76 -8.56
N ASP A 114 1.27 -22.65 -7.83
CA ASP A 114 1.91 -21.37 -8.19
C ASP A 114 3.34 -21.33 -7.67
N ASP A 115 4.27 -20.81 -8.48
CA ASP A 115 5.70 -20.71 -8.15
C ASP A 115 5.90 -19.71 -7.00
N PRO A 116 6.03 -20.19 -5.76
CA PRO A 116 5.80 -19.36 -4.59
C PRO A 116 7.01 -18.46 -4.28
N ALA A 117 8.08 -18.59 -5.06
CA ALA A 117 9.27 -17.76 -4.99
C ALA A 117 9.00 -16.30 -5.40
N GLY A 118 8.21 -16.07 -6.46
CA GLY A 118 7.92 -14.72 -6.97
C GLY A 118 7.13 -13.85 -5.99
N VAL A 119 6.00 -14.38 -5.49
CA VAL A 119 5.16 -13.71 -4.48
C VAL A 119 5.94 -13.47 -3.20
N THR A 120 6.75 -14.44 -2.77
CA THR A 120 7.56 -14.31 -1.56
C THR A 120 8.66 -13.27 -1.71
N GLY A 121 9.36 -13.22 -2.85
CA GLY A 121 10.40 -12.23 -3.12
C GLY A 121 9.85 -10.80 -3.16
N LEU A 122 8.77 -10.56 -3.90
CA LEU A 122 8.10 -9.26 -3.95
C LEU A 122 7.61 -8.81 -2.57
N SER A 123 7.13 -9.75 -1.76
CA SER A 123 6.64 -9.45 -0.42
C SER A 123 7.77 -9.08 0.54
N ILE A 124 8.93 -9.75 0.47
CA ILE A 124 10.10 -9.41 1.29
C ILE A 124 10.56 -7.99 0.96
N VAL A 125 10.69 -7.65 -0.34
CA VAL A 125 11.06 -6.30 -0.78
C VAL A 125 10.06 -5.26 -0.27
N THR A 126 8.76 -5.53 -0.39
CA THR A 126 7.70 -4.62 0.05
C THR A 126 7.74 -4.40 1.57
N ILE A 127 7.96 -5.47 2.34
CA ILE A 127 8.13 -5.40 3.80
C ILE A 127 9.35 -4.55 4.14
N THR A 128 10.52 -4.81 3.54
CA THR A 128 11.75 -4.04 3.81
C THR A 128 11.61 -2.55 3.45
N VAL A 129 10.86 -2.21 2.39
CA VAL A 129 10.60 -0.81 2.03
C VAL A 129 9.60 -0.13 2.98
N THR A 130 8.76 -0.91 3.66
CA THR A 130 7.73 -0.41 4.59
C THR A 130 8.28 -0.13 6.00
N PHE A 131 9.45 -0.68 6.36
CA PHE A 131 10.14 -0.50 7.65
C PHE A 131 11.35 0.44 7.54
#